data_AF-A0A226DK27-F1
#
_entry.id   AF-A0A226DK27-F1
#
_cell.length_a   1.000
_cell.length_b   1.000
_cell.length_c   1.000
_cell.angle_alpha   90.00
_cell.angle_beta   90.00
_cell.angle_gamma   90.00
#
_symmetry.space_group_name_H-M   'P 1'
#
loop_
_entity.id
_entity.type
_entity.pdbx_description
1 polymer ?
#
loop_
_entity_poly.entity_id
_entity_poly.type
_entity_poly.pdbx_seq_one_letter_code
_entity_poly.pdbx_strand_id
1 'polypeptide(L)'
;MDRDKSKWLSDTFFPFRTHIRELYERLPLNPYFPNKVDVNLTGVDNTCFRILSAFEDITPLKALPEFLGVLLSLASHYSLDHVIPEAFKDLILWSPKHAFFPKNFSYLDGTLTFSILRRNIEREVLQCGKTVFVGKSSEITVEYEFLSRKYPDVKFFMSGESIQNYPSGISIRNGWNSRVIRGFKSVVEAGIWSYVEKVELRGKNLNRTPAFVSEKMKDDRPVNIATLKGKWPTVFVLVGCLISVSIPMFIVECSRILRKSISNVCRVNFRGLTRPKRTIVKAAA
;
A
#
# COMPACT_ATOMS: atom_id res chain seq x y z
N MET A 1 -21.42 27.49 -12.71
CA MET A 1 -21.33 27.12 -11.28
C MET A 1 -22.62 26.47 -10.77
N ASP A 2 -23.81 27.08 -10.93
CA ASP A 2 -25.06 26.46 -10.45
C ASP A 2 -25.49 25.17 -11.19
N ARG A 3 -25.25 25.06 -12.50
CA ARG A 3 -25.54 23.80 -13.24
C ARG A 3 -24.68 22.64 -12.77
N ASP A 4 -23.42 22.90 -12.41
CA ASP A 4 -22.51 21.87 -11.91
C ASP A 4 -22.92 21.39 -10.51
N LYS A 5 -23.44 22.31 -9.68
CA LYS A 5 -23.98 21.99 -8.35
C LYS A 5 -25.20 21.08 -8.43
N SER A 6 -26.20 21.42 -9.26
CA SER A 6 -27.41 20.61 -9.42
C SER A 6 -27.11 19.20 -9.97
N LYS A 7 -26.24 19.12 -10.98
CA LYS A 7 -25.81 17.84 -11.55
C LYS A 7 -25.07 16.99 -10.51
N TRP A 8 -24.13 17.58 -9.77
CA TRP A 8 -23.39 16.86 -8.73
C TRP A 8 -24.29 16.37 -7.58
N LEU A 9 -25.27 17.18 -7.17
CA LEU A 9 -26.25 16.78 -6.16
C LEU A 9 -27.05 15.56 -6.61
N SER A 10 -27.56 15.59 -7.85
CA SER A 10 -28.34 14.53 -8.48
C SER A 10 -27.51 13.25 -8.68
N ASP A 11 -26.34 13.38 -9.30
CA ASP A 11 -25.60 12.23 -9.83
C ASP A 11 -24.69 11.58 -8.78
N THR A 12 -24.27 12.34 -7.76
CA THR A 12 -23.28 11.88 -6.76
C THR A 12 -23.88 11.86 -5.36
N PHE A 13 -24.39 12.99 -4.87
CA PHE A 13 -24.74 13.13 -3.45
C PHE A 13 -26.01 12.39 -3.04
N PHE A 14 -27.11 12.49 -3.81
CA PHE A 14 -28.34 11.79 -3.44
C PHE A 14 -28.20 10.26 -3.50
N PRO A 15 -27.57 9.66 -4.52
CA PRO A 15 -27.22 8.24 -4.50
C PRO A 15 -26.35 7.87 -3.29
N PHE A 16 -25.34 8.70 -2.98
CA PHE A 16 -24.51 8.57 -1.79
C PHE A 16 -25.32 8.48 -0.50
N ARG A 17 -26.11 9.52 -0.24
CA ARG A 17 -26.94 9.61 0.95
C ARG A 17 -27.92 8.45 1.05
N THR A 18 -28.50 8.03 -0.08
CA THR A 18 -29.49 6.95 -0.13
C THR A 18 -28.86 5.62 0.27
N HIS A 19 -27.77 5.15 -0.37
CA HIS A 19 -27.23 3.86 0.06
C HIS A 19 -26.52 3.92 1.43
N ILE A 20 -25.98 5.07 1.88
CA ILE A 20 -25.43 5.19 3.23
C ILE A 20 -26.54 4.98 4.25
N ARG A 21 -27.70 5.59 4.01
CA ARG A 21 -28.89 5.42 4.84
C ARG A 21 -29.39 3.98 4.81
N GLU A 22 -29.50 3.36 3.64
CA GLU A 22 -29.92 1.96 3.52
C GLU A 22 -28.95 1.00 4.24
N LEU A 23 -27.64 1.23 4.09
CA LEU A 23 -26.62 0.46 4.80
C LEU A 23 -26.79 0.59 6.31
N TYR A 24 -27.00 1.82 6.80
CA TYR A 24 -27.21 2.08 8.23
C TYR A 24 -28.51 1.50 8.76
N GLU A 25 -29.60 1.58 8.00
CA GLU A 25 -30.89 0.99 8.38
C GLU A 25 -30.80 -0.54 8.52
N ARG A 26 -29.88 -1.18 7.79
CA ARG A 26 -29.60 -2.62 7.91
C ARG A 26 -28.67 -2.98 9.08
N LEU A 27 -28.00 -2.01 9.70
CA LEU A 27 -27.14 -2.30 10.84
C LEU A 27 -28.00 -2.62 12.07
N PRO A 28 -27.62 -3.63 12.88
CA PRO A 28 -28.33 -4.00 14.11
C PRO A 28 -28.28 -2.93 15.20
N LEU A 29 -27.60 -1.82 14.93
CA LEU A 29 -27.58 -0.59 15.70
C LEU A 29 -28.91 0.16 15.72
N ASN A 30 -29.80 -0.12 14.77
CA ASN A 30 -31.07 0.59 14.66
C ASN A 30 -32.10 0.05 15.66
N PRO A 31 -32.48 0.81 16.71
CA PRO A 31 -33.43 0.34 17.72
C PRO A 31 -34.83 0.07 17.17
N TYR A 32 -35.13 0.57 15.96
CA TYR A 32 -36.43 0.42 15.30
C TYR A 32 -36.57 -0.90 14.53
N PHE A 33 -35.50 -1.66 14.29
CA PHE A 33 -35.56 -2.94 13.57
C PHE A 33 -35.03 -4.08 14.44
N PRO A 34 -35.92 -4.83 15.14
CA PRO A 34 -35.52 -5.90 16.05
C PRO A 34 -34.94 -7.14 15.35
N ASN A 35 -35.16 -7.27 14.04
CA ASN A 35 -34.62 -8.35 13.26
C ASN A 35 -33.15 -8.07 12.94
N LYS A 36 -32.26 -8.81 13.58
CA LYS A 36 -30.82 -8.77 13.31
C LYS A 36 -30.57 -9.30 11.90
N VAL A 37 -30.46 -8.41 10.93
CA VAL A 37 -29.92 -8.76 9.62
C VAL A 37 -28.42 -8.80 9.78
N ASP A 38 -27.82 -9.96 9.54
CA ASP A 38 -26.37 -10.03 9.47
C ASP A 38 -25.90 -9.26 8.24
N VAL A 39 -24.87 -8.42 8.40
CA VAL A 39 -24.23 -7.72 7.27
C VAL A 39 -23.29 -8.69 6.55
N ASN A 40 -23.65 -9.98 6.49
CA ASN A 40 -22.98 -11.03 5.75
C ASN A 40 -23.23 -10.89 4.23
N LEU A 41 -23.09 -9.66 3.75
CA LEU A 41 -23.22 -9.19 2.39
C LEU A 41 -21.93 -8.45 2.00
N THR A 42 -20.76 -8.94 2.41
CA THR A 42 -19.53 -8.59 1.67
C THR A 42 -19.47 -9.27 0.31
N GLY A 43 -20.62 -9.60 -0.32
CA GLY A 43 -20.74 -9.96 -1.74
C GLY A 43 -20.23 -8.87 -2.70
N VAL A 44 -19.62 -7.83 -2.14
CA VAL A 44 -18.55 -7.06 -2.74
C VAL A 44 -17.55 -7.99 -3.42
N ASP A 45 -17.41 -7.80 -4.73
CA ASP A 45 -16.44 -8.50 -5.54
C ASP A 45 -15.02 -8.37 -4.94
N ASN A 46 -14.29 -9.48 -4.86
CA ASN A 46 -12.88 -9.52 -4.45
C ASN A 46 -11.99 -8.64 -5.36
N THR A 47 -12.47 -8.23 -6.54
CA THR A 47 -11.78 -7.28 -7.40
C THR A 47 -11.86 -5.83 -6.91
N CYS A 48 -12.72 -5.49 -5.94
CA CYS A 48 -12.91 -4.13 -5.47
C CYS A 48 -12.10 -3.80 -4.22
N PHE A 49 -11.88 -2.51 -3.95
CA PHE A 49 -11.16 -2.08 -2.75
C PHE A 49 -11.96 -2.31 -1.48
N ARG A 50 -11.27 -2.76 -0.43
CA ARG A 50 -11.75 -2.81 0.95
C ARG A 50 -11.20 -1.62 1.69
N ILE A 51 -12.08 -0.79 2.23
CA ILE A 51 -11.75 0.43 2.95
C ILE A 51 -12.06 0.17 4.42
N LEU A 52 -11.06 -0.33 5.14
CA LEU A 52 -11.20 -0.73 6.53
C LEU A 52 -10.84 0.44 7.44
N SER A 53 -11.48 0.54 8.60
CA SER A 53 -11.13 1.51 9.64
C SER A 53 -11.19 0.87 11.02
N ALA A 54 -10.65 1.57 12.02
CA ALA A 54 -10.85 1.18 13.41
C ALA A 54 -12.35 1.12 13.76
N PHE A 55 -12.69 0.33 14.76
CA PHE A 55 -14.02 0.33 15.37
C PHE A 55 -13.94 1.07 16.70
N GLU A 56 -15.00 1.77 17.09
CA GLU A 56 -15.07 2.34 18.43
C GLU A 56 -15.18 1.23 19.48
N ASP A 57 -14.60 1.46 20.67
CA ASP A 57 -14.52 0.52 21.82
C ASP A 57 -15.88 0.20 22.49
N ILE A 58 -16.98 0.37 21.75
CA ILE A 58 -18.34 0.16 22.20
C ILE A 58 -18.69 -1.33 22.02
N THR A 59 -19.57 -1.84 22.89
CA THR A 59 -20.12 -3.22 22.87
C THR A 59 -20.32 -3.75 21.44
N PRO A 60 -20.00 -5.03 21.14
CA PRO A 60 -19.95 -5.57 19.77
C PRO A 60 -21.22 -5.33 18.93
N LEU A 61 -22.38 -5.30 19.58
CA LEU A 61 -23.69 -4.99 18.97
C LEU A 61 -23.77 -3.56 18.39
N LYS A 62 -22.82 -2.69 18.73
CA LYS A 62 -22.71 -1.31 18.30
C LYS A 62 -21.44 -0.99 17.51
N ALA A 63 -20.66 -2.01 17.18
CA ALA A 63 -19.39 -1.81 16.50
C ALA A 63 -19.63 -1.30 15.07
N LEU A 64 -19.40 -0.01 14.86
CA LEU A 64 -19.41 0.64 13.55
C LEU A 64 -17.97 0.99 13.17
N PRO A 65 -17.52 0.73 11.93
CA PRO A 65 -16.25 1.26 11.45
C PRO A 65 -16.26 2.79 11.55
N GLU A 66 -15.24 3.36 12.19
CA GLU A 66 -15.10 4.81 12.42
C GLU A 66 -15.29 5.62 11.14
N PHE A 67 -14.66 5.20 10.04
CA PHE A 67 -14.78 5.90 8.76
C PHE A 67 -16.21 5.86 8.22
N LEU A 68 -16.91 4.73 8.39
CA LEU A 68 -18.33 4.64 8.03
C LEU A 68 -19.20 5.56 8.89
N GLY A 69 -18.87 5.72 10.18
CA GLY A 69 -19.51 6.69 11.07
C GLY A 69 -19.32 8.14 10.62
N VAL A 70 -18.12 8.50 10.16
CA VAL A 70 -17.84 9.81 9.57
C VAL A 70 -18.71 10.02 8.33
N LEU A 71 -18.75 9.06 7.41
CA LEU A 71 -19.57 9.13 6.20
C LEU A 71 -21.06 9.30 6.50
N LEU A 72 -21.56 8.58 7.51
CA LEU A 72 -22.94 8.72 7.99
C LEU A 72 -23.21 10.12 8.53
N SER A 73 -22.31 10.64 9.34
CA SER A 73 -22.41 12.00 9.89
C SER A 73 -22.41 13.05 8.78
N LEU A 74 -21.59 12.89 7.75
CA LEU A 74 -21.60 13.77 6.59
C LEU A 74 -22.92 13.69 5.84
N ALA A 75 -23.44 12.48 5.59
CA ALA A 75 -24.69 12.28 4.88
C ALA A 75 -25.90 12.86 5.63
N SER A 76 -25.86 12.87 6.97
CA SER A 76 -26.94 13.37 7.82
C SER A 76 -26.88 14.88 8.07
N HIS A 77 -25.68 15.43 8.30
CA HIS A 77 -25.50 16.85 8.64
C HIS A 77 -25.29 17.75 7.43
N TYR A 78 -25.25 17.17 6.23
CA TYR A 78 -25.19 17.96 5.01
C TYR A 78 -26.44 18.83 4.85
N SER A 79 -26.22 20.15 4.86
CA SER A 79 -27.22 21.14 4.44
C SER A 79 -26.95 21.56 3.00
N LEU A 80 -27.99 21.56 2.17
CA LEU A 80 -27.95 21.98 0.76
C LEU A 80 -27.47 23.44 0.58
N ASP A 81 -27.55 24.23 1.65
CA ASP A 81 -27.23 25.66 1.64
C ASP A 81 -25.71 25.93 1.74
N HIS A 82 -24.92 25.00 2.29
CA HIS A 82 -23.48 25.18 2.54
C HIS A 82 -22.66 24.06 1.90
N VAL A 83 -22.68 24.02 0.56
CA VAL A 83 -21.91 23.04 -0.18
C VAL A 83 -20.47 23.52 -0.29
N ILE A 84 -19.54 22.76 0.27
CA ILE A 84 -18.11 22.85 -0.03
C ILE A 84 -17.82 21.67 -0.97
N PRO A 85 -17.86 21.84 -2.31
CA PRO A 85 -17.67 20.75 -3.27
C PRO A 85 -16.38 19.95 -3.03
N GLU A 86 -15.34 20.63 -2.55
CA GLU A 86 -14.05 20.04 -2.22
C GLU A 86 -14.15 18.98 -1.13
N ALA A 87 -15.04 19.16 -0.14
CA ALA A 87 -15.23 18.21 0.96
C ALA A 87 -15.88 16.89 0.52
N PHE A 88 -16.39 16.84 -0.72
CA PHE A 88 -17.10 15.70 -1.26
C PHE A 88 -16.49 15.13 -2.55
N LYS A 89 -15.35 15.66 -3.00
CA LYS A 89 -14.58 15.03 -4.09
C LYS A 89 -14.24 13.58 -3.75
N ASP A 90 -14.01 13.32 -2.47
CA ASP A 90 -13.67 12.02 -1.93
C ASP A 90 -14.87 11.10 -1.70
N LEU A 91 -16.10 11.55 -1.98
CA LEU A 91 -17.26 10.65 -2.07
C LEU A 91 -17.09 9.62 -3.18
N ILE A 92 -16.16 9.80 -4.12
CA ILE A 92 -15.81 8.77 -5.11
C ILE A 92 -15.26 7.50 -4.43
N LEU A 93 -14.64 7.63 -3.25
CA LEU A 93 -14.23 6.48 -2.44
C LEU A 93 -15.44 5.72 -1.86
N TRP A 94 -16.62 6.28 -2.02
CA TRP A 94 -17.87 5.62 -1.71
C TRP A 94 -18.46 5.04 -3.00
N SER A 95 -18.11 3.79 -3.24
CA SER A 95 -18.84 2.93 -4.16
C SER A 95 -19.51 1.86 -3.31
N PRO A 96 -20.77 1.47 -3.58
CA PRO A 96 -21.35 0.27 -2.95
C PRO A 96 -20.55 -1.01 -3.29
N LYS A 97 -19.63 -0.90 -4.25
CA LYS A 97 -18.63 -1.92 -4.58
C LYS A 97 -17.49 -1.99 -3.58
N HIS A 98 -17.35 -1.08 -2.62
CA HIS A 98 -16.31 -1.15 -1.59
C HIS A 98 -16.84 -1.82 -0.33
N ALA A 99 -15.99 -2.62 0.33
CA ALA A 99 -16.32 -3.22 1.62
C ALA A 99 -15.73 -2.39 2.76
N PHE A 100 -16.53 -2.11 3.79
CA PHE A 100 -16.11 -1.41 5.01
C PHE A 100 -15.85 -2.33 6.21
N PHE A 101 -16.11 -3.63 6.02
CA PHE A 101 -16.00 -4.65 7.04
C PHE A 101 -14.97 -5.71 6.63
N PRO A 102 -14.25 -6.30 7.60
CA PRO A 102 -13.36 -7.41 7.31
C PRO A 102 -14.13 -8.63 6.77
N LYS A 103 -13.43 -9.54 6.09
CA LYS A 103 -13.92 -10.83 5.61
C LYS A 103 -14.45 -11.62 6.80
N ASN A 104 -15.57 -12.29 6.59
CA ASN A 104 -16.24 -13.10 7.60
C ASN A 104 -16.67 -12.31 8.85
N PHE A 105 -16.79 -10.99 8.74
CA PHE A 105 -17.40 -10.19 9.79
C PHE A 105 -18.90 -10.49 9.86
N SER A 106 -19.39 -10.72 11.08
CA SER A 106 -20.80 -10.95 11.35
C SER A 106 -21.18 -10.26 12.66
N TYR A 107 -22.32 -9.56 12.66
CA TYR A 107 -22.88 -9.01 13.90
C TYR A 107 -23.58 -10.08 14.76
N LEU A 108 -23.86 -11.24 14.16
CA LEU A 108 -24.45 -12.39 14.86
C LEU A 108 -23.40 -13.21 15.61
N ASP A 109 -22.11 -12.98 15.33
CA ASP A 109 -21.03 -13.62 16.03
C ASP A 109 -20.90 -13.08 17.47
N GLY A 110 -21.47 -13.83 18.41
CA GLY A 110 -21.39 -13.52 19.84
C GLY A 110 -19.98 -13.59 20.43
N THR A 111 -19.00 -14.14 19.68
CA THR A 111 -17.59 -14.17 20.10
C THR A 111 -16.81 -12.93 19.68
N LEU A 112 -17.42 -12.04 18.91
CA LEU A 112 -16.77 -10.86 18.39
C LEU A 112 -16.36 -9.91 19.52
N THR A 113 -15.06 -9.75 19.72
CA THR A 113 -14.48 -8.76 20.62
C THR A 113 -13.69 -7.73 19.84
N PHE A 114 -13.46 -6.55 20.43
CA PHE A 114 -12.64 -5.50 19.81
C PHE A 114 -11.25 -6.01 19.40
N SER A 115 -10.61 -6.84 20.23
CA SER A 115 -9.29 -7.40 19.94
C SER A 115 -9.31 -8.37 18.75
N ILE A 116 -10.35 -9.20 18.62
CA ILE A 116 -10.54 -10.09 17.47
C ILE A 116 -10.76 -9.27 16.20
N LEU A 117 -11.61 -8.25 16.27
CA LEU A 117 -11.93 -7.40 15.13
C LEU A 117 -10.69 -6.63 14.64
N ARG A 118 -9.95 -6.02 15.57
CA ARG A 118 -8.68 -5.35 15.29
C ARG A 118 -7.67 -6.31 14.64
N ARG A 119 -7.57 -7.54 15.14
CA ARG A 119 -6.70 -8.60 14.56
C ARG A 119 -7.16 -9.02 13.15
N ASN A 120 -8.46 -9.07 12.89
CA ASN A 120 -9.00 -9.39 11.56
C ASN A 120 -8.69 -8.29 10.54
N ILE A 121 -8.87 -7.02 10.93
CA ILE A 121 -8.49 -5.88 10.09
C ILE A 121 -6.99 -5.91 9.79
N GLU A 122 -6.17 -6.07 10.83
CA GLU A 122 -4.72 -6.16 10.70
C GLU A 122 -4.32 -7.28 9.73
N ARG A 123 -4.94 -8.46 9.84
CA ARG A 123 -4.73 -9.58 8.91
C ARG A 123 -5.05 -9.20 7.46
N GLU A 124 -6.12 -8.47 7.20
CA GLU A 124 -6.49 -8.05 5.85
C GLU A 124 -5.60 -6.96 5.28
N VAL A 125 -5.14 -6.04 6.13
CA VAL A 125 -4.15 -5.03 5.73
C VAL A 125 -2.81 -5.70 5.37
N LEU A 126 -2.46 -6.79 6.06
CA LEU A 126 -1.23 -7.55 5.80
C LEU A 126 -1.28 -8.43 4.55
N GLN A 127 -2.46 -8.85 4.11
CA GLN A 127 -2.61 -9.76 2.97
C GLN A 127 -2.19 -9.17 1.61
N CYS A 128 -1.65 -7.94 1.56
CA CYS A 128 -1.18 -7.27 0.35
C CYS A 128 -2.18 -7.38 -0.81
N GLY A 129 -3.12 -6.45 -0.87
CA GLY A 129 -4.14 -6.45 -1.91
C GLY A 129 -4.79 -5.09 -2.07
N LYS A 130 -6.03 -5.09 -2.57
CA LYS A 130 -6.87 -3.90 -2.68
C LYS A 130 -7.48 -3.57 -1.31
N THR A 131 -6.66 -3.47 -0.27
CA THR A 131 -7.10 -3.11 1.09
C THR A 131 -6.44 -1.80 1.48
N VAL A 132 -7.25 -0.84 1.92
CA VAL A 132 -6.80 0.46 2.43
C VAL A 132 -7.30 0.58 3.85
N PHE A 133 -6.41 0.94 4.76
CA PHE A 133 -6.78 1.29 6.13
C PHE A 133 -6.93 2.81 6.24
N VAL A 134 -8.10 3.24 6.71
CA VAL A 134 -8.48 4.66 6.86
C VAL A 134 -8.78 4.94 8.32
N GLY A 135 -8.35 6.09 8.80
CA GLY A 135 -8.54 6.53 10.17
C GLY A 135 -8.06 7.97 10.34
N LYS A 136 -8.12 8.46 11.57
CA LYS A 136 -7.59 9.79 11.91
C LYS A 136 -6.10 9.88 11.58
N SER A 137 -5.65 11.03 11.08
CA SER A 137 -4.25 11.24 10.68
C SER A 137 -3.25 10.96 11.80
N SER A 138 -3.59 11.34 13.03
CA SER A 138 -2.78 11.10 14.23
C SER A 138 -2.68 9.61 14.58
N GLU A 139 -3.76 8.85 14.37
CA GLU A 139 -3.82 7.41 14.63
C GLU A 139 -3.13 6.59 13.54
N ILE A 140 -3.31 6.98 12.28
CA ILE A 140 -2.72 6.30 11.12
C ILE A 140 -1.19 6.30 11.19
N THR A 141 -0.59 7.40 11.65
CA THR A 141 0.87 7.48 11.81
C THR A 141 1.37 6.42 12.81
N VAL A 142 0.71 6.31 13.97
CA VAL A 142 1.08 5.35 15.02
C VAL A 142 0.80 3.91 14.57
N GLU A 143 -0.28 3.69 13.82
CA GLU A 143 -0.60 2.38 13.23
C GLU A 143 0.43 1.98 12.18
N TYR A 144 0.82 2.90 11.30
CA TYR A 144 1.85 2.68 10.29
C TYR A 144 3.20 2.32 10.91
N GLU A 145 3.62 3.04 11.96
CA GLU A 145 4.85 2.74 12.69
C GLU A 145 4.81 1.34 13.33
N PHE A 146 3.68 0.98 13.95
CA PHE A 146 3.49 -0.34 14.52
C PHE A 146 3.57 -1.44 13.46
N LEU A 147 2.82 -1.30 12.37
CA LEU A 147 2.77 -2.29 11.29
C LEU A 147 4.13 -2.44 10.62
N SER A 148 4.78 -1.34 10.26
CA SER A 148 6.11 -1.35 9.62
C SER A 148 7.18 -1.96 10.51
N ARG A 149 7.10 -1.76 11.83
CA ARG A 149 8.03 -2.35 12.79
C ARG A 149 7.79 -3.84 13.04
N LYS A 150 6.52 -4.26 13.09
CA LYS A 150 6.15 -5.65 13.40
C LYS A 150 6.20 -6.57 12.17
N TYR A 151 6.05 -6.02 10.96
CA TYR A 151 5.97 -6.75 9.70
C TYR A 151 6.97 -6.19 8.68
N PRO A 152 8.28 -6.38 8.90
CA PRO A 152 9.32 -5.79 8.04
C PRO A 152 9.28 -6.31 6.59
N ASP A 153 8.72 -7.49 6.36
CA ASP A 153 8.60 -8.10 5.02
C ASP A 153 7.43 -7.55 4.21
N VAL A 154 6.56 -6.75 4.84
CA VAL A 154 5.40 -6.13 4.19
C VAL A 154 5.69 -4.65 3.97
N LYS A 155 5.59 -4.21 2.71
CA LYS A 155 5.78 -2.80 2.35
C LYS A 155 4.45 -2.05 2.48
N PHE A 156 4.31 -1.26 3.53
CA PHE A 156 3.18 -0.36 3.71
C PHE A 156 3.40 0.96 2.98
N PHE A 157 2.30 1.55 2.52
CA PHE A 157 2.28 2.89 1.95
C PHE A 157 1.28 3.72 2.74
N MET A 158 1.69 4.92 3.14
CA MET A 158 0.84 5.89 3.81
C MET A 158 0.64 7.08 2.86
N SER A 159 -0.62 7.47 2.65
CA SER A 159 -0.93 8.69 1.89
C SER A 159 -0.44 9.92 2.66
N GLY A 160 0.13 10.89 1.95
CA GLY A 160 0.45 12.20 2.50
C GLY A 160 -0.74 13.16 2.52
N GLU A 161 -1.80 12.83 1.79
CA GLU A 161 -3.02 13.63 1.69
C GLU A 161 -4.14 13.04 2.56
N SER A 162 -4.84 13.91 3.28
CA SER A 162 -6.03 13.55 4.03
C SER A 162 -7.24 13.51 3.09
N ILE A 163 -8.04 12.45 3.23
CA ILE A 163 -9.31 12.28 2.51
C ILE A 163 -10.32 13.34 2.96
N GLN A 164 -10.31 13.68 4.25
CA GLN A 164 -11.21 14.68 4.79
C GLN A 164 -10.61 15.38 5.99
N ASN A 165 -10.75 16.71 6.00
CA ASN A 165 -10.40 17.55 7.14
C ASN A 165 -11.66 17.89 7.92
N TYR A 166 -12.09 16.98 8.77
CA TYR A 166 -13.18 17.24 9.70
C TYR A 166 -12.61 17.73 11.04
N PRO A 167 -13.04 18.91 11.55
CA PRO A 167 -12.59 19.37 12.86
C PRO A 167 -13.13 18.43 13.94
N SER A 168 -12.23 17.79 14.68
CA SER A 168 -12.57 17.05 15.90
C SER A 168 -12.51 17.99 17.10
N GLY A 169 -13.51 17.92 17.98
CA GLY A 169 -13.52 18.74 19.19
C GLY A 169 -14.74 18.51 20.06
N ILE A 170 -14.83 19.29 21.13
CA ILE A 170 -15.95 19.25 22.06
C ILE A 170 -16.93 20.36 21.67
N SER A 171 -18.16 19.97 21.33
CA SER A 171 -19.26 20.92 21.13
C SER A 171 -19.97 21.18 22.46
N ILE A 172 -20.01 22.44 22.89
CA ILE A 172 -20.67 22.87 24.13
C ILE A 172 -21.86 23.75 23.74
N ARG A 173 -23.08 23.25 23.99
CA ARG A 173 -24.31 24.04 23.79
C ARG A 173 -24.37 25.18 24.81
N ASN A 174 -24.79 26.37 24.36
CA ASN A 174 -24.96 27.58 25.18
C ASN A 174 -23.68 28.02 25.92
N GLY A 175 -22.54 27.91 25.24
CA GLY A 175 -21.23 28.08 25.86
C GLY A 175 -20.73 29.51 26.10
N TRP A 176 -21.42 30.53 25.59
CA TRP A 176 -20.84 31.87 25.37
C TRP A 176 -20.19 32.51 26.62
N ASN A 177 -20.57 32.12 27.84
CA ASN A 177 -19.91 32.62 29.05
C ASN A 177 -19.65 31.55 30.14
N SER A 178 -19.57 30.28 29.75
CA SER A 178 -19.36 29.20 30.72
C SER A 178 -17.94 29.23 31.29
N ARG A 179 -17.80 29.05 32.61
CA ARG A 179 -16.51 28.81 33.26
C ARG A 179 -15.80 27.59 32.67
N VAL A 180 -16.57 26.60 32.19
CA VAL A 180 -16.04 25.38 31.54
C VAL A 180 -15.28 25.71 30.27
N ILE A 181 -15.80 26.61 29.42
CA ILE A 181 -15.12 26.97 28.16
C ILE A 181 -13.85 27.75 28.42
N ARG A 182 -13.85 28.67 29.40
CA ARG A 182 -12.63 29.40 29.77
C ARG A 182 -11.56 28.45 30.32
N GLY A 183 -11.95 27.51 31.17
CA GLY A 183 -11.06 26.47 31.68
C GLY A 183 -10.51 25.58 30.56
N PHE A 184 -11.38 25.07 29.70
CA PHE A 184 -10.98 24.25 28.56
C PHE A 184 -10.03 25.00 27.61
N LYS A 185 -10.35 26.25 27.29
CA LYS A 185 -9.47 27.13 26.50
C LYS A 185 -8.09 27.25 27.14
N SER A 186 -8.01 27.50 28.45
CA SER A 186 -6.74 27.57 29.16
C SER A 186 -5.95 26.26 29.11
N VAL A 187 -6.62 25.09 29.22
CA VAL A 187 -5.99 23.76 29.10
C VAL A 187 -5.44 23.52 27.70
N VAL A 188 -6.18 23.92 26.66
CA VAL A 188 -5.75 23.80 25.26
C VAL A 188 -4.58 24.75 24.96
N GLU A 189 -4.67 26.02 25.38
CA GLU A 189 -3.62 27.02 25.20
C GLU A 189 -2.33 26.66 25.94
N ALA A 190 -2.44 26.02 27.11
CA ALA A 190 -1.29 25.48 27.84
C ALA A 190 -0.67 24.23 27.17
N GLY A 191 -1.27 23.70 26.10
CA GLY A 191 -0.78 22.52 25.38
C GLY A 191 -1.03 21.19 26.10
N ILE A 192 -1.76 21.20 27.22
CA ILE A 192 -2.04 20.00 28.03
C ILE A 192 -2.88 19.01 27.23
N TRP A 193 -3.89 19.50 26.49
CA TRP A 193 -4.73 18.65 25.65
C TRP A 193 -3.92 17.86 24.62
N SER A 194 -3.09 18.56 23.84
CA SER A 194 -2.24 17.96 22.82
C SER A 194 -1.18 17.00 23.41
N TYR A 195 -0.72 17.26 24.63
CA TYR A 195 0.18 16.36 25.34
C TYR A 195 -0.52 15.05 25.72
N VAL A 196 -1.72 15.13 26.32
CA VAL A 196 -2.52 13.96 26.70
C VAL A 196 -2.86 13.10 25.49
N GLU A 197 -3.30 13.73 24.39
CA GLU A 197 -3.59 13.02 23.14
C GLU A 197 -2.37 12.25 22.62
N LYS A 198 -1.18 12.87 22.61
CA LYS A 198 0.06 12.20 22.21
C LYS A 198 0.44 11.03 23.12
N VAL A 199 0.22 11.16 24.43
CA VAL A 199 0.50 10.10 25.40
C VAL A 199 -0.45 8.92 25.19
N GLU A 200 -1.75 9.19 25.02
CA GLU A 200 -2.75 8.18 24.75
C GLU A 200 -2.48 7.44 23.44
N LEU A 201 -2.18 8.18 22.37
CA LEU A 201 -1.81 7.61 21.07
C LEU A 201 -0.57 6.71 21.16
N ARG A 202 0.47 7.12 21.88
CA ARG A 202 1.65 6.28 22.13
C ARG A 202 1.29 4.99 22.88
N GLY A 203 0.31 5.06 23.77
CA GLY A 203 -0.19 3.92 24.55
C GLY A 203 -0.96 2.88 23.72
N LYS A 204 -1.67 3.29 22.66
CA LYS A 204 -2.59 2.43 21.88
C LYS A 204 -1.96 1.14 21.33
N ASN A 205 -0.65 1.14 21.08
CA ASN A 205 0.08 0.02 20.47
C ASN A 205 1.13 -0.65 21.38
N LEU A 206 1.31 -0.21 22.64
CA LEU A 206 2.35 -0.76 23.53
C LEU A 206 2.11 -2.23 23.88
N ASN A 207 0.88 -2.59 24.24
CA ASN A 207 0.52 -3.94 24.66
C ASN A 207 -0.11 -4.76 23.54
N ARG A 208 -0.09 -4.25 22.31
CA ARG A 208 -0.71 -4.93 21.17
C ARG A 208 0.16 -6.09 20.70
N THR A 209 -0.40 -7.29 20.76
CA THR A 209 0.18 -8.47 20.10
C THR A 209 -0.09 -8.42 18.60
N PRO A 210 0.90 -8.71 17.75
CA PRO A 210 0.68 -8.77 16.31
C PRO A 210 -0.39 -9.82 15.95
N ALA A 211 -1.16 -9.55 14.90
CA ALA A 211 -2.17 -10.45 14.36
C ALA A 211 -1.58 -11.78 13.89
N PHE A 212 -0.40 -11.72 13.27
CA PHE A 212 0.44 -12.88 13.04
C PHE A 212 1.70 -12.71 13.86
N VAL A 213 1.95 -13.66 14.76
CA VAL A 213 3.35 -13.97 15.01
C VAL A 213 3.81 -14.53 13.68
N SER A 214 4.64 -13.78 12.95
CA SER A 214 5.40 -14.37 11.87
C SER A 214 6.13 -15.53 12.55
N GLU A 215 5.56 -16.73 12.47
CA GLU A 215 6.33 -17.95 12.56
C GLU A 215 7.33 -17.73 11.45
N LYS A 216 8.48 -17.14 11.82
CA LYS A 216 9.65 -16.96 10.96
C LYS A 216 9.60 -18.14 10.04
N MET A 217 9.39 -17.91 8.75
CA MET A 217 9.29 -18.93 7.72
C MET A 217 10.17 -20.09 8.18
N LYS A 218 9.57 -21.11 8.83
CA LYS A 218 10.34 -22.28 9.25
C LYS A 218 10.70 -23.12 8.02
N ASP A 219 10.24 -22.64 6.87
CA ASP A 219 10.63 -23.02 5.53
C ASP A 219 11.44 -21.90 4.83
N ASP A 220 12.20 -21.09 5.59
CA ASP A 220 13.46 -20.53 5.11
C ASP A 220 14.45 -21.70 4.96
N ARG A 221 14.17 -22.59 4.00
CA ARG A 221 15.24 -22.90 3.06
C ARG A 221 15.70 -21.53 2.59
N PRO A 222 16.99 -21.17 2.68
CA PRO A 222 17.46 -19.91 2.15
C PRO A 222 16.96 -19.85 0.71
N VAL A 223 15.90 -19.08 0.47
CA VAL A 223 15.39 -18.84 -0.87
C VAL A 223 16.54 -18.08 -1.48
N ASN A 224 17.31 -18.81 -2.29
CA ASN A 224 18.62 -18.43 -2.79
C ASN A 224 18.69 -16.93 -2.95
N ILE A 225 19.75 -16.33 -2.43
CA ILE A 225 20.10 -14.91 -2.64
C ILE A 225 20.09 -14.56 -4.15
N ALA A 226 20.08 -15.56 -5.04
CA ALA A 226 19.83 -15.45 -6.48
C ALA A 226 18.39 -15.05 -6.90
N THR A 227 17.39 -15.07 -6.01
CA THR A 227 16.03 -14.62 -6.29
C THR A 227 15.89 -13.12 -6.00
N LEU A 228 16.82 -12.31 -6.53
CA LEU A 228 16.56 -10.88 -6.69
C LEU A 228 15.35 -10.74 -7.63
N LYS A 229 14.18 -10.50 -7.03
CA LYS A 229 12.94 -10.12 -7.72
C LYS A 229 13.19 -8.80 -8.47
N GLY A 230 13.69 -8.90 -9.69
CA GLY A 230 13.75 -7.79 -10.64
C GLY A 230 15.09 -7.67 -11.36
N LYS A 231 14.98 -7.40 -12.67
CA LYS A 231 15.92 -6.86 -13.70
C LYS A 231 17.44 -7.11 -13.63
N TRP A 232 18.04 -7.38 -12.47
CA TRP A 232 19.44 -7.70 -12.32
C TRP A 232 19.83 -9.05 -12.92
N PRO A 233 19.06 -10.15 -12.73
CA PRO A 233 19.35 -11.42 -13.41
C PRO A 233 19.39 -11.26 -14.94
N THR A 234 18.50 -10.44 -15.51
CA THR A 234 18.52 -10.17 -16.96
C THR A 234 19.77 -9.41 -17.39
N VAL A 235 20.32 -8.52 -16.55
CA VAL A 235 21.60 -7.86 -16.84
C VAL A 235 22.75 -8.87 -16.80
N PHE A 236 22.80 -9.75 -15.80
CA PHE A 236 23.85 -10.78 -15.73
C PHE A 236 23.77 -11.78 -16.90
N VAL A 237 22.56 -12.17 -17.31
CA VAL A 237 22.37 -13.03 -18.49
C VAL A 237 22.81 -12.31 -19.77
N LEU A 238 22.43 -11.04 -19.97
CA LEU A 238 22.86 -10.26 -21.14
C LEU A 238 24.37 -10.07 -21.20
N VAL A 239 25.01 -9.71 -20.08
CA VAL A 239 26.46 -9.56 -19.98
C VAL A 239 27.15 -10.91 -20.22
N GLY A 240 26.63 -11.99 -19.64
CA GLY A 240 27.13 -13.35 -19.87
C GLY A 240 27.06 -13.76 -21.35
N CYS A 241 25.94 -13.49 -22.02
CA CYS A 241 25.79 -13.74 -23.45
C CYS A 241 26.78 -12.90 -24.29
N LEU A 242 26.96 -11.62 -23.97
CA LEU A 242 27.90 -10.75 -24.68
C LEU A 242 29.36 -11.24 -24.53
N ILE A 243 29.76 -11.62 -23.31
CA ILE A 243 31.08 -12.21 -23.05
C ILE A 243 31.23 -13.54 -23.79
N SER A 244 30.18 -14.38 -23.79
CA SER A 244 30.20 -15.67 -24.47
C SER A 244 30.34 -15.56 -25.99
N VAL A 245 29.88 -14.45 -26.61
CA VAL A 245 30.01 -14.21 -28.05
C VAL A 245 31.34 -13.52 -28.38
N SER A 246 31.83 -12.63 -27.51
CA SER A 246 33.07 -11.89 -27.76
C SER A 246 34.31 -12.78 -27.67
N ILE A 247 34.36 -13.74 -26.73
CA ILE A 247 35.50 -14.64 -26.55
C ILE A 247 35.80 -15.47 -27.82
N PRO A 248 34.85 -16.19 -28.44
CA PRO A 248 35.09 -16.94 -29.68
C PRO A 248 35.50 -16.03 -30.84
N MET A 249 34.88 -14.86 -30.98
CA MET A 249 35.20 -13.91 -32.04
C MET A 249 36.66 -13.44 -31.91
N PHE A 250 37.10 -13.14 -30.69
CA PHE A 250 38.48 -12.76 -30.39
C PHE A 250 39.47 -13.91 -30.69
N ILE A 251 39.13 -15.15 -30.34
CA ILE A 251 39.97 -16.33 -30.64
C ILE A 251 40.14 -16.51 -32.16
N VAL A 252 39.07 -16.35 -32.95
CA VAL A 252 39.13 -16.45 -34.42
C VAL A 252 40.01 -15.33 -35.02
N GLU A 253 39.89 -14.11 -34.51
CA GLU A 253 40.66 -12.97 -35.00
C GLU A 253 42.16 -13.09 -34.64
N CYS A 254 42.48 -13.44 -33.39
CA CYS A 254 43.85 -13.74 -32.96
C CYS A 254 44.47 -14.86 -33.82
N SER A 255 43.73 -15.93 -34.08
CA SER A 255 44.20 -17.04 -34.91
C SER A 255 44.47 -16.61 -36.36
N ARG A 256 43.65 -15.70 -36.92
CA ARG A 256 43.87 -15.14 -38.26
C ARG A 256 45.12 -14.25 -38.32
N ILE A 257 45.35 -13.42 -37.30
CA ILE A 257 46.54 -12.55 -37.22
C ILE A 257 47.81 -13.40 -37.10
N LEU A 258 47.82 -14.39 -36.20
CA LEU A 258 48.96 -15.30 -36.03
C LEU A 258 49.28 -16.07 -37.32
N ARG A 259 48.26 -16.60 -38.01
CA ARG A 259 48.44 -17.32 -39.29
C ARG A 259 49.00 -16.41 -40.39
N LYS A 260 48.58 -15.14 -40.46
CA LYS A 260 49.17 -14.15 -41.38
C LYS A 260 50.63 -13.84 -41.05
N SER A 261 50.97 -13.63 -39.77
CA SER A 261 52.35 -13.38 -39.34
C SER A 261 53.27 -14.56 -39.64
N ILE A 262 52.84 -15.80 -39.34
CA ILE A 262 53.60 -17.01 -39.66
C ILE A 262 53.79 -17.13 -41.19
N SER A 263 52.73 -16.93 -41.98
CA SER A 263 52.83 -16.96 -43.44
C SER A 263 53.82 -15.93 -43.99
N ASN A 264 53.87 -14.73 -43.41
CA ASN A 264 54.80 -13.68 -43.82
C ASN A 264 56.25 -14.04 -43.47
N VAL A 265 56.50 -14.56 -42.26
CA VAL A 265 57.84 -15.02 -41.85
C VAL A 265 58.33 -16.18 -42.71
N CYS A 266 57.48 -17.17 -42.98
CA CYS A 266 57.82 -18.28 -43.89
C CYS A 266 58.13 -17.79 -45.32
N ARG A 267 57.40 -16.79 -45.83
CA ARG A 267 57.66 -16.19 -47.15
C ARG A 267 59.02 -15.48 -47.21
N VAL A 268 59.41 -14.79 -46.14
CA VAL A 268 60.71 -14.09 -46.06
C VAL A 268 61.85 -15.11 -45.99
N ASN A 269 61.70 -16.18 -45.21
CA ASN A 269 62.76 -17.18 -45.04
C ASN A 269 62.97 -18.03 -46.30
N PHE A 270 61.91 -18.35 -47.06
CA PHE A 270 62.05 -19.11 -48.31
C PHE A 270 62.67 -18.31 -49.47
N ARG A 271 62.64 -16.97 -49.44
CA ARG A 271 63.33 -16.14 -50.45
C ARG A 271 64.85 -16.06 -50.24
N GLY A 272 65.36 -16.47 -49.07
CA GLY A 272 66.80 -16.56 -48.81
C GLY A 272 67.48 -17.83 -49.36
N LEU A 273 66.70 -18.81 -49.85
CA LEU A 273 67.21 -20.13 -50.27
C LEU A 273 67.21 -20.34 -51.80
N THR A 274 67.04 -19.29 -52.59
CA THR A 274 67.32 -19.35 -54.04
C THR A 274 68.82 -19.57 -54.26
N ARG A 275 69.15 -20.84 -54.51
CA ARG A 275 70.50 -21.37 -54.76
C ARG A 275 71.32 -20.52 -55.74
N PRO A 276 72.63 -20.30 -55.48
CA PRO A 276 73.53 -19.78 -56.48
C PRO A 276 73.63 -20.77 -57.65
N LYS A 277 73.40 -20.30 -58.88
CA LYS A 277 73.66 -21.04 -60.11
C LYS A 277 75.15 -21.39 -60.13
N ARG A 278 75.49 -22.68 -60.03
CA ARG A 278 76.84 -23.18 -60.32
C ARG A 278 77.13 -22.95 -61.80
N THR A 279 78.03 -22.01 -62.08
CA THR A 279 78.64 -21.82 -63.39
C THR A 279 79.63 -22.97 -63.62
N ILE A 280 79.35 -23.84 -64.59
CA ILE A 280 80.28 -24.88 -65.03
C ILE A 280 81.29 -24.21 -65.97
N VAL A 281 82.53 -24.08 -65.52
CA VAL A 281 83.66 -23.65 -66.35
C VAL A 281 84.08 -24.85 -67.20
N LYS A 282 83.96 -24.74 -68.53
CA LYS A 282 84.57 -25.67 -69.49
C LYS A 282 86.06 -25.35 -69.60
N ALA A 283 86.91 -26.34 -69.32
CA ALA A 283 88.31 -26.32 -69.68
C ALA A 283 88.44 -26.67 -71.17
N ALA A 284 89.12 -25.83 -71.94
CA ALA A 284 89.55 -26.11 -73.31
C ALA A 284 91.03 -26.53 -73.26
N ALA A 285 91.33 -27.62 -73.97
CA ALA A 285 92.67 -28.08 -74.34
C ALA A 285 92.90 -27.73 -75.82
#